data_AF-A0A954CHY6-F1
#
_entry.id   AF-A0A954CHY6-F1
#
_cell.length_a   1.000
_cell.length_b   1.000
_cell.length_c   1.000
_cell.angle_alpha   90.00
_cell.angle_beta   90.00
_cell.angle_gamma   90.00
#
_symmetry.space_group_name_H-M   'P 1'
#
loop_
_entity.id
_entity.type
_entity.pdbx_description
1 polymer ?
#
loop_
_entity_poly.entity_id
_entity_poly.type
_entity_poly.pdbx_seq_one_letter_code
_entity_poly.pdbx_strand_id
1 'polypeptide(L)'
;MDDTPLHTYQQQVQIWQSKPFEERMRLGCAADAMGLAAAAEVAARRFPNDPAALFLSLHGDFFSSEERERLATAIRRHQANVSA
;
A
#
# COMPACT_ATOMS: atom_id res chain seq x y z
N MET A 1 32.95 -8.42 -15.54
CA MET A 1 32.22 -9.25 -14.56
C MET A 1 30.78 -9.14 -14.96
N ASP A 2 30.13 -10.26 -15.30
CA ASP A 2 28.72 -10.24 -15.61
C ASP A 2 27.96 -9.88 -14.33
N ASP A 3 27.43 -8.66 -14.27
CA ASP A 3 26.47 -8.21 -13.27
C ASP A 3 25.17 -9.00 -13.45
N THR A 4 25.24 -10.29 -13.08
CA THR A 4 24.07 -11.15 -13.06
C THR A 4 23.12 -10.61 -11.99
N PRO A 5 21.78 -10.64 -12.20
CA PRO A 5 20.81 -10.20 -11.21
C PRO A 5 21.03 -10.81 -9.81
N LEU A 6 21.59 -12.02 -9.75
CA LEU A 6 21.98 -12.69 -8.51
C LEU A 6 23.13 -11.96 -7.79
N HIS A 7 24.17 -11.51 -8.52
CA HIS A 7 25.28 -10.78 -7.94
C HIS A 7 24.84 -9.44 -7.36
N THR A 8 24.03 -8.68 -8.10
CA THR A 8 23.44 -7.42 -7.61
C THR A 8 22.57 -7.65 -6.37
N TYR A 9 21.73 -8.67 -6.37
CA TYR A 9 20.92 -9.03 -5.21
C TYR A 9 21.78 -9.34 -3.98
N GLN A 10 22.81 -10.17 -4.13
CA GLN A 10 23.73 -10.52 -3.05
C GLN A 10 24.43 -9.29 -2.47
N GLN A 11 24.90 -8.37 -3.32
CA GLN A 11 25.50 -7.11 -2.87
C GLN A 11 24.50 -6.24 -2.09
N GLN A 12 23.26 -6.11 -2.57
CA GLN A 12 22.23 -5.32 -1.88
C GLN A 12 21.87 -5.92 -0.51
N VAL A 13 21.78 -7.26 -0.42
CA VAL A 13 21.55 -7.95 0.85
C VAL A 13 22.70 -7.69 1.83
N GLN A 14 23.95 -7.74 1.37
CA GLN A 14 25.11 -7.43 2.22
C GLN A 14 25.10 -5.97 2.71
N ILE A 15 24.80 -5.01 1.83
CA ILE A 15 24.65 -3.59 2.19
C ILE A 15 23.53 -3.40 3.20
N TRP A 16 22.42 -4.12 3.06
CA TRP A 16 21.33 -4.06 4.02
C TRP A 16 21.73 -4.63 5.39
N GLN A 17 22.35 -5.81 5.40
CA GLN A 17 22.76 -6.50 6.62
C GLN A 17 23.87 -5.79 7.39
N SER A 18 24.70 -4.98 6.73
CA SER A 18 25.73 -4.17 7.39
C SER A 18 25.16 -2.99 8.20
N LYS A 19 23.88 -2.65 7.99
CA LYS A 19 23.21 -1.58 8.73
C LYS A 19 22.77 -2.03 10.14
N PRO A 20 22.86 -1.16 11.15
CA PRO A 20 22.29 -1.40 12.48
C PRO A 20 20.80 -1.75 12.40
N PHE A 21 20.30 -2.52 13.38
CA PHE A 21 18.89 -2.93 13.42
C PHE A 21 17.92 -1.73 13.35
N GLU A 22 18.18 -0.67 14.13
CA GLU A 22 17.34 0.55 14.13
C GLU A 22 17.29 1.21 12.74
N GLU A 23 18.43 1.28 12.04
CA GLU A 23 18.48 1.86 10.70
C GLU A 23 17.73 0.98 9.70
N ARG A 24 17.85 -0.35 9.81
CA ARG A 24 17.07 -1.30 9.01
C ARG A 24 15.57 -1.13 9.26
N MET A 25 15.13 -0.99 10.50
CA MET A 25 13.72 -0.75 10.82
C MET A 25 13.22 0.57 10.23
N ARG A 26 14.00 1.65 10.37
CA ARG A 26 13.65 2.97 9.80
C ARG A 26 13.50 2.91 8.28
N LEU A 27 14.44 2.27 7.59
CA LEU A 27 14.40 2.13 6.14
C LEU A 27 13.28 1.18 5.69
N GLY A 28 12.98 0.13 6.45
CA GLY A 28 11.84 -0.75 6.22
C GLY A 28 10.52 0.02 6.28
N CYS A 29 10.30 0.82 7.35
CA CYS A 29 9.11 1.67 7.45
C CYS A 29 9.01 2.68 6.31
N ALA A 30 10.13 3.26 5.86
CA ALA A 30 10.14 4.17 4.72
C ALA A 30 9.73 3.46 3.41
N ALA A 31 10.23 2.24 3.18
CA ALA A 31 9.86 1.43 2.03
C ALA A 31 8.38 1.05 2.05
N ASP A 32 7.84 0.66 3.22
CA ASP A 32 6.42 0.37 3.39
C ASP A 32 5.54 1.59 3.08
N ALA A 33 5.93 2.78 3.56
CA ALA A 33 5.22 4.02 3.28
C ALA A 33 5.22 4.36 1.78
N MET A 34 6.34 4.16 1.08
CA MET A 34 6.42 4.33 -0.37
C MET A 34 5.55 3.32 -1.12
N GLY A 35 5.53 2.06 -0.67
CA GLY A 35 4.66 1.02 -1.22
C GLY A 35 3.18 1.35 -1.07
N LEU A 36 2.78 1.83 0.11
CA LEU A 36 1.40 2.27 0.37
C LEU A 36 1.01 3.47 -0.50
N ALA A 37 1.90 4.46 -0.66
CA ALA A 37 1.65 5.62 -1.51
C ALA A 37 1.46 5.21 -2.98
N ALA A 38 2.32 4.33 -3.50
CA ALA A 38 2.18 3.80 -4.86
C ALA A 38 0.88 3.00 -5.05
N ALA A 39 0.51 2.16 -4.07
CA ALA A 39 -0.75 1.44 -4.09
C ALA A 39 -1.96 2.38 -4.09
N ALA A 40 -1.91 3.47 -3.29
CA ALA A 40 -2.94 4.50 -3.26
C ALA A 40 -3.08 5.21 -4.60
N GLU A 41 -1.97 5.55 -5.28
CA GLU A 41 -2.02 6.14 -6.62
C GLU A 41 -2.66 5.20 -7.65
N VAL A 42 -2.28 3.92 -7.64
CA VAL A 42 -2.85 2.92 -8.56
C VAL A 42 -4.34 2.74 -8.29
N ALA A 43 -4.74 2.63 -7.02
CA ALA A 43 -6.14 2.49 -6.65
C ALA A 43 -6.94 3.75 -7.00
N ALA A 44 -6.39 4.96 -6.80
CA ALA A 44 -7.04 6.21 -7.17
C ALA A 44 -7.24 6.34 -8.69
N ARG A 45 -6.27 5.88 -9.50
CA ARG A 45 -6.43 5.82 -10.97
C ARG A 45 -7.48 4.81 -11.40
N ARG A 46 -7.59 3.68 -10.69
CA ARG A 46 -8.58 2.63 -10.97
C ARG A 46 -10.00 3.01 -10.54
N PHE A 47 -10.12 3.81 -9.48
CA PHE A 47 -11.39 4.22 -8.87
C PHE A 47 -11.47 5.75 -8.65
N PRO A 48 -11.39 6.57 -9.72
CA PRO A 48 -11.20 8.03 -9.59
C PRO A 48 -12.36 8.76 -8.90
N ASN A 49 -13.56 8.17 -8.87
CA ASN A 49 -14.77 8.76 -8.28
C ASN A 49 -15.53 7.78 -7.35
N ASP A 50 -14.92 6.66 -6.96
CA ASP A 50 -15.51 5.73 -6.01
C ASP A 50 -14.56 5.56 -4.80
N PRO A 51 -14.61 6.48 -3.82
CA PRO A 51 -13.76 6.38 -2.64
C PRO A 51 -14.11 5.19 -1.75
N ALA A 52 -15.29 4.56 -1.91
CA ALA A 52 -15.57 3.29 -1.25
C ALA A 52 -14.71 2.17 -1.87
N ALA A 53 -14.62 2.12 -3.20
CA ALA A 53 -13.74 1.19 -3.90
C ALA A 53 -12.25 1.49 -3.67
N LEU A 54 -11.86 2.77 -3.60
CA LEU A 54 -10.50 3.18 -3.21
C LEU A 54 -10.15 2.69 -1.80
N PHE A 55 -11.00 2.98 -0.81
CA PHE A 55 -10.78 2.58 0.58
C PHE A 55 -10.66 1.06 0.71
N LEU A 56 -11.59 0.32 0.11
CA LEU A 56 -11.57 -1.14 0.15
C LEU A 56 -10.38 -1.74 -0.63
N SER A 57 -9.86 -1.06 -1.64
CA SER A 57 -8.65 -1.52 -2.35
C SER A 57 -7.39 -1.35 -1.51
N LEU A 58 -7.37 -0.39 -0.59
CA LEU A 58 -6.22 -0.12 0.29
C LEU A 58 -6.31 -0.87 1.62
N HIS A 59 -7.52 -1.15 2.10
CA HIS A 59 -7.75 -1.65 3.46
C HIS A 59 -8.69 -2.86 3.52
N GLY A 60 -9.24 -3.32 2.40
CA GLY A 60 -10.26 -4.37 2.36
C GLY A 60 -9.80 -5.68 2.98
N ASP A 61 -8.51 -6.03 2.87
CA ASP A 61 -7.97 -7.33 3.28
C ASP A 61 -8.07 -7.62 4.78
N PHE A 62 -8.30 -6.59 5.59
CA PHE A 62 -8.56 -6.74 7.03
C PHE A 62 -10.03 -7.03 7.37
N PHE A 63 -10.94 -6.92 6.40
CA PHE A 63 -12.38 -7.05 6.59
C PHE A 63 -12.93 -8.30 5.91
N SER A 64 -13.88 -8.96 6.58
CA SER A 64 -14.72 -10.00 5.97
C SER A 64 -15.58 -9.42 4.84
N SER A 65 -16.07 -10.28 3.95
CA SER A 65 -16.91 -9.85 2.82
C SER A 65 -18.14 -9.05 3.26
N GLU A 66 -18.77 -9.44 4.38
CA GLU A 66 -19.93 -8.74 4.93
C GLU A 66 -19.57 -7.35 5.47
N GLU A 67 -18.42 -7.22 6.16
CA GLU A 67 -17.93 -5.93 6.65
C GLU A 67 -17.57 -5.00 5.49
N ARG A 68 -16.94 -5.52 4.44
CA ARG A 68 -16.62 -4.76 3.22
C ARG A 68 -17.88 -4.15 2.60
N GLU A 69 -18.95 -4.93 2.48
CA GLU A 69 -20.21 -4.47 1.87
C GLU A 69 -20.94 -3.42 2.72
N ARG A 70 -20.97 -3.62 4.05
CA ARG A 70 -21.49 -2.64 5.00
C ARG A 70 -20.70 -1.33 4.93
N LEU A 71 -19.38 -1.41 4.91
CA LEU A 71 -18.50 -0.23 4.84
C LEU A 71 -18.67 0.51 3.52
N ALA A 72 -18.71 -0.20 2.39
CA ALA A 72 -18.93 0.40 1.07
C ALA A 72 -20.24 1.18 1.03
N THR A 73 -21.31 0.59 1.57
CA THR A 73 -22.62 1.23 1.63
C THR A 73 -22.59 2.49 2.49
N ALA A 74 -21.93 2.45 3.65
CA ALA A 74 -21.80 3.59 4.55
C ALA A 74 -21.02 4.75 3.90
N ILE A 75 -19.88 4.45 3.24
CA ILE A 75 -19.05 5.45 2.57
C ILE A 75 -19.83 6.16 1.45
N ARG A 76 -20.51 5.39 0.59
CA ARG A 76 -21.31 5.95 -0.52
C ARG A 76 -22.47 6.82 -0.03
N ARG A 77 -23.17 6.39 1.03
CA ARG A 77 -24.24 7.20 1.66
C ARG A 77 -23.71 8.52 2.19
N HIS A 78 -22.56 8.48 2.86
CA HIS A 78 -21.94 9.70 3.37
C HIS A 78 -21.58 10.67 2.25
N GLN A 79 -20.99 10.19 1.15
CA GLN A 79 -20.69 11.05 -0.01
C GLN A 79 -21.91 11.69 -0.63
N ALA A 80 -23.00 10.92 -0.79
CA ALA A 80 -24.25 11.43 -1.34
C ALA A 80 -24.82 12.58 -0.48
N ASN A 81 -24.70 12.47 0.84
CA ASN A 81 -25.16 13.50 1.77
C ASN A 81 -24.27 14.76 1.79
N VAL A 82 -22.96 14.62 1.52
CA VAL A 82 -22.02 15.76 1.50
C VAL A 82 -22.05 16.50 0.15
N SER A 83 -22.51 15.84 -0.92
CA SER A 83 -22.55 16.40 -2.27
C SER A 83 -23.92 17.01 -2.65
N ALA A 84 -24.90 16.97 -1.74
CA ALA A 84 -26.26 17.49 -1.90
C ALA A 84 -26.43 18.82 -1.17
#